data_AF-A0A2S8HV31-F1
#
_entry.id   AF-A0A2S8HV31-F1
#
_cell.length_a   1.000
_cell.length_b   1.000
_cell.length_c   1.000
_cell.angle_alpha   90.00
_cell.angle_beta   90.00
_cell.angle_gamma   90.00
#
_symmetry.space_group_name_H-M   'P 1'
#
loop_
_entity.id
_entity.type
_entity.pdbx_description
1 polymer ?
#
loop_
_entity_poly.entity_id
_entity_poly.type
_entity_poly.pdbx_seq_one_letter_code
_entity_poly.pdbx_strand_id
1 'polypeptide(L)'
;MKPIEILINNHGVVETATIECDRKKPTLRFTMRSGLTKVYTAYDLYVCFGMLRADYPEIKFLCKGAKLNVHPSRMSSQMSSGLVAYELKLGKPSEDEDLVRIFDYEDENITSNIEEQNTFYQNWIESLTIITPNKT
;
A
#
# COMPACT_ATOMS: atom_id res chain seq x y z
N MET A 1 -2.92 -14.91 12.39
CA MET A 1 -4.03 -14.18 11.72
C MET A 1 -4.57 -15.06 10.62
N LYS A 2 -5.81 -14.85 10.18
CA LYS A 2 -6.33 -15.56 9.00
C LYS A 2 -5.58 -15.06 7.75
N PRO A 3 -5.25 -15.94 6.79
CA PRO A 3 -4.73 -15.52 5.50
C PRO A 3 -5.74 -14.61 4.78
N ILE A 4 -5.21 -13.65 4.02
CA ILE A 4 -5.97 -12.70 3.21
C ILE A 4 -5.80 -13.14 1.75
N GLU A 5 -6.90 -13.39 1.06
CA GLU A 5 -6.87 -13.63 -0.38
C GLU A 5 -6.90 -12.31 -1.13
N ILE A 6 -6.01 -12.16 -2.11
CA ILE A 6 -5.96 -11.01 -3.01
C ILE A 6 -5.98 -11.50 -4.45
N LEU A 7 -6.38 -10.61 -5.37
CA LEU A 7 -6.22 -10.82 -6.80
C LEU A 7 -4.91 -10.20 -7.27
N ILE A 8 -4.21 -10.90 -8.15
CA ILE A 8 -3.04 -10.40 -8.86
C ILE A 8 -3.25 -10.59 -10.36
N ASN A 9 -2.75 -9.65 -11.17
CA ASN A 9 -2.63 -9.83 -12.60
C ASN A 9 -1.17 -10.14 -12.92
N ASN A 10 -0.94 -11.38 -13.31
CA ASN A 10 0.37 -11.95 -13.62
C ASN A 10 0.45 -12.18 -15.14
N HIS A 11 1.18 -11.33 -15.85
CA HIS A 11 1.29 -11.38 -17.31
C HIS A 11 -0.06 -11.42 -18.07
N GLY A 12 -1.05 -10.65 -17.61
CA GLY A 12 -2.38 -10.59 -18.21
C GLY A 12 -3.37 -11.63 -17.66
N VAL A 13 -2.91 -12.59 -16.86
CA VAL A 13 -3.76 -13.60 -16.23
C VAL A 13 -4.10 -13.16 -14.81
N VAL A 14 -5.38 -13.01 -14.52
CA VAL A 14 -5.85 -12.72 -13.17
C VAL A 14 -5.95 -14.02 -12.37
N GLU A 15 -5.24 -14.08 -11.25
CA GLU A 15 -5.25 -15.24 -10.35
C GLU A 15 -5.33 -14.81 -8.88
N THR A 16 -5.68 -15.75 -8.02
CA THR A 16 -5.69 -15.56 -6.57
C THR A 16 -4.31 -15.83 -5.97
N ALA A 17 -3.94 -15.02 -4.99
CA ALA A 17 -2.78 -15.24 -4.15
C ALA A 17 -3.14 -14.97 -2.68
N THR A 18 -2.32 -15.50 -1.78
CA THR A 18 -2.54 -15.41 -0.33
C THR A 18 -1.48 -14.54 0.33
N ILE A 19 -1.91 -13.68 1.23
CA ILE A 19 -1.07 -12.84 2.09
C ILE A 19 -1.31 -13.23 3.55
N GLU A 20 -0.23 -13.45 4.29
CA GLU A 20 -0.27 -13.66 5.72
C GLU A 20 0.62 -12.64 6.43
N CYS A 21 0.06 -11.98 7.44
CA CYS A 21 0.73 -10.91 8.15
C CYS A 21 0.98 -11.27 9.62
N ASP A 22 2.20 -11.01 10.09
CA ASP A 22 2.52 -10.88 11.50
C ASP A 22 2.67 -9.40 11.85
N ARG A 23 1.82 -8.90 12.75
CA ARG A 23 1.82 -7.50 13.21
C ARG A 23 2.76 -7.24 14.38
N LYS A 24 3.16 -8.28 15.13
CA LYS A 24 4.07 -8.14 16.28
C LYS A 24 5.51 -7.94 15.80
N LYS A 25 5.87 -8.71 14.78
CA LYS A 25 7.11 -8.55 14.02
C LYS A 25 6.71 -8.32 12.57
N PRO A 26 6.57 -7.07 12.10
CA PRO A 26 6.01 -6.73 10.80
C PRO A 26 6.62 -7.59 9.68
N THR A 27 5.89 -8.63 9.31
CA THR A 27 6.33 -9.67 8.39
C THR A 27 5.16 -10.06 7.51
N LEU A 28 5.40 -10.07 6.20
CA LEU A 28 4.43 -10.43 5.19
C LEU A 28 4.92 -11.70 4.49
N ARG A 29 4.10 -12.74 4.48
CA ARG A 29 4.28 -13.93 3.65
C ARG A 29 3.30 -13.86 2.49
N PHE A 30 3.83 -13.99 1.27
CA PHE A 30 3.06 -14.06 0.03
C PHE A 30 3.16 -15.47 -0.53
N THR A 31 2.04 -16.05 -0.95
CA THR A 31 1.97 -17.35 -1.59
C THR A 31 1.11 -17.28 -2.84
N MET A 32 1.69 -17.58 -4.00
CA MET A 32 0.98 -17.68 -5.27
C MET A 32 0.20 -19.00 -5.37
N ARG A 33 -0.74 -19.08 -6.32
CA ARG A 33 -1.43 -20.34 -6.66
C ARG A 33 -0.49 -21.48 -7.02
N SER A 34 0.65 -21.17 -7.64
CA SER A 34 1.71 -22.14 -7.97
C SER A 34 2.38 -22.78 -6.74
N GLY A 35 2.16 -22.24 -5.55
CA GLY A 35 2.84 -22.60 -4.31
C GLY A 35 4.13 -21.80 -4.06
N LEU A 36 4.59 -20.98 -5.02
CA LEU A 36 5.73 -20.09 -4.81
C LEU A 36 5.45 -19.18 -3.62
N THR A 37 6.39 -19.13 -2.68
CA THR A 37 6.24 -18.36 -1.45
C THR A 37 7.42 -17.42 -1.22
N LYS A 38 7.13 -16.22 -0.75
CA LYS A 38 8.11 -15.19 -0.37
C LYS A 38 7.77 -14.59 0.98
N VAL A 39 8.79 -14.12 1.70
CA VAL A 39 8.65 -13.55 3.03
C VAL A 39 9.46 -12.26 3.11
N TYR A 40 8.83 -11.19 3.60
CA TYR A 40 9.42 -9.87 3.76
C TYR A 40 9.23 -9.41 5.20
N THR A 41 10.28 -8.82 5.79
CA THR A 41 10.23 -8.20 7.12
C THR A 41 10.79 -6.80 7.01
N ALA A 42 10.05 -5.82 7.54
CA ALA A 42 10.42 -4.40 7.46
C ALA A 42 9.88 -3.63 8.67
N TYR A 43 9.86 -2.29 8.57
CA TYR A 43 9.32 -1.42 9.61
C TYR A 43 7.82 -1.63 9.85
N ASP A 44 7.04 -1.79 8.77
CA ASP A 44 5.60 -2.09 8.81
C ASP A 44 5.21 -2.99 7.62
N LEU A 45 3.94 -3.42 7.57
CA LEU A 45 3.43 -4.31 6.52
C LEU A 45 3.25 -3.60 5.17
N TYR A 46 3.11 -2.28 5.15
CA TYR A 46 3.05 -1.50 3.91
C TYR A 46 4.42 -1.51 3.20
N VAL A 47 5.51 -1.32 3.94
CA VAL A 47 6.87 -1.45 3.40
C VAL A 47 7.17 -2.89 2.99
N CYS A 48 6.78 -3.89 3.79
CA CYS A 48 6.91 -5.30 3.39
C CYS A 48 6.21 -5.57 2.05
N PHE A 49 5.03 -4.99 1.85
CA PHE A 49 4.26 -5.12 0.61
C PHE A 49 4.90 -4.35 -0.56
N GLY A 50 5.51 -3.18 -0.30
CA GLY A 50 6.34 -2.48 -1.29
C GLY A 50 7.54 -3.30 -1.76
N MET A 51 8.24 -3.97 -0.85
CA MET A 51 9.36 -4.86 -1.20
C MET A 51 8.88 -6.04 -2.07
N LEU A 52 7.75 -6.65 -1.72
CA LEU A 52 7.13 -7.69 -2.55
C LEU A 52 6.85 -7.18 -3.97
N ARG A 53 6.25 -6.00 -4.11
CA ARG A 53 5.96 -5.44 -5.43
C ARG A 53 7.21 -5.11 -6.23
N ALA A 54 8.27 -4.64 -5.57
CA ALA A 54 9.55 -4.35 -6.21
C ALA A 54 10.27 -5.61 -6.72
N ASP A 55 10.12 -6.75 -6.03
CA ASP A 55 10.66 -8.05 -6.47
C ASP A 55 9.91 -8.66 -7.67
N TYR A 56 8.68 -8.21 -7.92
CA TYR A 56 7.79 -8.72 -8.97
C TYR A 56 7.13 -7.57 -9.75
N PRO A 57 7.92 -6.71 -10.42
CA PRO A 57 7.40 -5.52 -11.11
C PRO A 57 6.44 -5.85 -12.26
N GLU A 58 6.49 -7.07 -12.79
CA GLU A 58 5.60 -7.60 -13.82
C GLU A 58 4.21 -8.01 -13.29
N ILE A 59 4.06 -8.19 -11.98
CA ILE A 59 2.80 -8.56 -11.33
C ILE A 59 2.09 -7.29 -10.85
N LYS A 60 0.86 -7.08 -11.31
CA LYS A 60 -0.01 -6.05 -10.72
C LYS A 60 -0.77 -6.65 -9.55
N PHE A 61 -0.53 -6.15 -8.36
CA PHE A 61 -1.29 -6.52 -7.18
C PHE A 61 -2.55 -5.66 -7.12
N LEU A 62 -3.72 -6.30 -7.24
CA LEU A 62 -4.99 -5.60 -7.40
C LEU A 62 -5.58 -5.23 -6.04
N CYS A 63 -4.88 -4.36 -5.32
CA CYS A 63 -5.31 -3.87 -4.02
C CYS A 63 -4.89 -2.42 -3.74
N LYS A 64 -5.60 -1.79 -2.81
CA LYS A 64 -5.42 -0.38 -2.42
C LYS A 64 -3.99 -0.05 -2.04
N GLY A 65 -3.27 -0.94 -1.36
CA GLY A 65 -1.88 -0.74 -0.96
C GLY A 65 -0.90 -0.58 -2.13
N ALA A 66 -1.30 -0.98 -3.33
CA ALA A 66 -0.52 -0.83 -4.55
C ALA A 66 -0.93 0.40 -5.37
N LYS A 67 -1.99 1.13 -4.97
CA LYS A 67 -2.44 2.35 -5.66
C LYS A 67 -1.44 3.49 -5.43
N LEU A 68 -1.14 4.25 -6.49
CA LEU A 68 -0.14 5.33 -6.50
C LEU A 68 -0.32 6.36 -5.38
N ASN A 69 -1.57 6.73 -5.08
CA ASN A 69 -1.89 7.76 -4.09
C ASN A 69 -2.25 7.20 -2.71
N VAL A 70 -2.02 5.91 -2.44
CA VAL A 70 -2.23 5.33 -1.12
C VAL A 70 -0.93 5.34 -0.34
N HIS A 71 -0.94 5.91 0.86
CA HIS A 71 0.22 5.95 1.75
C HIS A 71 -0.21 5.94 3.23
N PRO A 72 0.47 5.21 4.12
CA PRO A 72 0.15 5.24 5.55
C PRO A 72 0.66 6.51 6.22
N SER A 73 -0.08 7.04 7.19
CA SER A 73 0.49 8.02 8.12
C SER A 73 1.43 7.33 9.09
N ARG A 74 2.37 8.07 9.71
CA ARG A 74 3.23 7.52 10.78
C ARG A 74 2.41 6.88 11.91
N MET A 75 1.28 7.50 12.26
CA MET A 75 0.36 6.98 13.27
C MET A 75 -0.26 5.65 12.80
N SER A 76 -0.72 5.57 11.56
CA SER A 76 -1.28 4.33 11.03
C SER A 76 -0.24 3.21 10.95
N SER A 77 0.99 3.50 10.53
CA SER A 77 2.09 2.53 10.54
C SER A 77 2.31 1.94 11.94
N GLN A 78 2.27 2.77 12.99
CA GLN A 78 2.48 2.32 14.37
C GLN A 78 1.25 1.57 14.94
N MET A 79 0.05 2.09 14.74
CA MET A 79 -1.18 1.57 15.37
C MET A 79 -1.73 0.34 14.64
N SER A 80 -1.63 0.31 13.31
CA SER A 80 -2.15 -0.78 12.48
C SER A 80 -1.07 -1.74 11.97
N SER A 81 0.21 -1.46 12.23
CA SER A 81 1.35 -2.13 11.58
C SER A 81 1.36 -1.90 10.06
N GLY A 82 0.84 -0.74 9.60
CA GLY A 82 0.78 -0.37 8.18
C GLY A 82 -0.33 -1.06 7.39
N LEU A 83 -1.30 -1.72 8.04
CA LEU A 83 -2.43 -2.37 7.36
C LEU A 83 -3.53 -1.39 6.93
N VAL A 84 -3.53 -0.20 7.52
CA VAL A 84 -4.44 0.89 7.21
C VAL A 84 -3.63 2.04 6.62
N ALA A 85 -4.16 2.68 5.59
CA ALA A 85 -3.53 3.81 4.92
C ALA A 85 -4.59 4.83 4.50
N TYR A 86 -4.16 5.93 3.88
CA TYR A 86 -5.06 6.94 3.34
C TYR A 86 -4.93 6.98 1.82
N GLU A 87 -6.06 7.08 1.11
CA GLU A 87 -6.09 7.41 -0.32
C GLU A 87 -6.04 8.93 -0.50
N LEU A 88 -4.85 9.44 -0.79
CA LEU A 88 -4.53 10.87 -0.75
C LEU A 88 -5.02 11.60 -2.00
N LYS A 89 -5.40 12.87 -1.83
CA LYS A 89 -5.86 13.75 -2.90
C LYS A 89 -5.10 15.07 -2.82
N LEU A 90 -4.40 15.45 -3.89
CA LEU A 90 -3.64 16.70 -3.95
C LEU A 90 -4.55 17.90 -3.63
N GLY A 91 -4.06 18.82 -2.81
CA GLY A 91 -4.78 20.03 -2.37
C GLY A 91 -5.86 19.79 -1.31
N LYS A 92 -6.08 18.54 -0.86
CA LYS A 92 -7.05 18.20 0.20
C LYS A 92 -6.36 17.46 1.34
N PRO A 93 -6.50 17.90 2.61
CA PRO A 93 -6.13 17.11 3.76
C PRO A 93 -6.87 15.75 3.77
N SER A 94 -6.20 14.70 4.25
CA SER A 94 -6.80 13.39 4.41
C SER A 94 -7.67 13.34 5.66
N GLU A 95 -8.88 12.81 5.54
CA GLU A 95 -9.82 12.62 6.65
C GLU A 95 -10.12 11.13 6.87
N ASP A 96 -10.93 10.81 7.89
CA ASP A 96 -11.30 9.41 8.19
C ASP A 96 -12.01 8.71 7.02
N GLU A 97 -12.72 9.46 6.17
CA GLU A 97 -13.36 8.92 4.95
C GLU A 97 -12.36 8.45 3.89
N ASP A 98 -11.11 8.91 3.94
CA ASP A 98 -10.06 8.51 3.00
C ASP A 98 -9.29 7.27 3.51
N LEU A 99 -9.64 6.72 4.67
CA LEU A 99 -9.02 5.50 5.22
C LEU A 99 -9.35 4.27 4.39
N VAL A 100 -8.31 3.51 4.04
CA VAL A 100 -8.41 2.25 3.29
C VAL A 100 -7.63 1.13 3.97
N ARG A 101 -8.02 -0.12 3.76
CA ARG A 101 -7.18 -1.28 4.10
C ARG A 101 -6.34 -1.64 2.87
N ILE A 102 -5.04 -1.88 3.09
CA ILE A 102 -4.09 -2.03 1.97
C ILE A 102 -4.33 -3.26 1.08
N PHE A 103 -5.13 -4.23 1.54
CA PHE A 103 -5.48 -5.44 0.78
C PHE A 103 -6.93 -5.45 0.27
N ASP A 104 -7.69 -4.37 0.47
CA ASP A 104 -8.99 -4.23 -0.20
C ASP A 104 -8.76 -4.10 -1.71
N TYR A 105 -9.65 -4.68 -2.53
CA TYR A 105 -9.52 -4.73 -3.98
C TYR A 105 -9.47 -3.34 -4.62
N GLU A 106 -8.61 -3.18 -5.63
CA GLU A 106 -8.44 -1.99 -6.47
C GLU A 106 -7.63 -2.37 -7.71
N ASP A 107 -7.96 -1.82 -8.87
CA ASP A 107 -7.23 -2.06 -10.12
C ASP A 107 -6.84 -0.78 -10.87
N GLU A 108 -7.24 0.38 -10.35
CA GLU A 108 -6.90 1.67 -10.91
C GLU A 108 -5.58 2.24 -10.36
N ASN A 109 -4.77 2.83 -11.25
CA ASN A 109 -3.53 3.54 -10.89
C ASN A 109 -2.58 2.73 -9.98
N ILE A 110 -2.50 1.42 -10.22
CA ILE A 110 -1.61 0.51 -9.51
C ILE A 110 -0.16 0.72 -9.96
N THR A 111 0.74 0.80 -8.99
CA THR A 111 2.20 0.84 -9.19
C THR A 111 2.87 -0.34 -8.50
N SER A 112 3.98 -0.82 -9.08
CA SER A 112 4.88 -1.79 -8.45
C SER A 112 6.04 -1.12 -7.71
N ASN A 113 6.24 0.19 -7.89
CA ASN A 113 7.34 0.94 -7.31
C ASN A 113 6.89 1.76 -6.10
N ILE A 114 7.38 1.40 -4.91
CA ILE A 114 7.07 2.14 -3.68
C ILE A 114 7.60 3.58 -3.70
N GLU A 115 8.66 3.88 -4.46
CA GLU A 115 9.18 5.25 -4.57
C GLU A 115 8.24 6.19 -5.31
N GLU A 116 7.38 5.66 -6.19
CA GLU A 116 6.34 6.47 -6.84
C GLU A 116 5.26 6.89 -5.83
N GLN A 117 4.90 6.01 -4.89
CA GLN A 117 3.99 6.35 -3.79
C GLN A 117 4.63 7.33 -2.81
N ASN A 118 5.93 7.18 -2.52
CA ASN A 118 6.67 8.15 -1.70
C ASN A 118 6.70 9.54 -2.36
N THR A 119 6.94 9.58 -3.67
CA THR A 119 6.92 10.82 -4.46
C THR A 119 5.54 11.46 -4.45
N PHE A 120 4.47 10.68 -4.66
CA PHE A 120 3.11 11.19 -4.57
C PHE A 120 2.81 11.77 -3.18
N TYR A 121 3.23 11.07 -2.12
CA TYR A 121 3.07 11.53 -0.75
C TYR A 121 3.77 12.88 -0.49
N GLN A 122 5.00 13.08 -0.98
CA GLN A 122 5.68 14.38 -0.86
C GLN A 122 4.93 15.49 -1.61
N ASN A 123 4.49 15.23 -2.84
CA ASN A 123 3.69 16.18 -3.62
C ASN A 123 2.37 16.53 -2.90
N TRP A 124 1.75 15.55 -2.25
CA TRP A 124 0.57 15.77 -1.42
C TRP A 124 0.87 16.71 -0.25
N ILE A 125 1.94 16.49 0.51
CA ILE A 125 2.36 17.40 1.59
C ILE A 125 2.56 18.83 1.06
N GLU A 126 3.31 18.99 -0.03
CA GLU A 126 3.56 20.29 -0.65
C GLU A 126 2.27 21.00 -1.07
N SER A 127 1.33 20.25 -1.65
CA SER A 127 0.04 20.79 -2.10
C SER A 127 -0.81 21.38 -0.98
N LEU A 128 -0.61 20.96 0.28
CA LEU A 128 -1.33 21.50 1.44
C LEU A 128 -0.74 22.83 1.94
N THR A 129 0.54 23.10 1.66
CA THR A 129 1.24 24.28 2.17
C THR A 129 0.83 25.59 1.48
N ILE A 130 0.26 25.51 0.28
CA ILE A 130 -0.14 26.68 -0.52
C ILE A 130 -1.46 27.31 -0.02
N ILE A 131 -2.18 26.69 0.92
CA ILE A 131 -3.52 27.13 1.38
C ILE A 131 -3.49 28.00 2.66
N THR A 132 -2.34 28.55 3.05
CA THR A 132 -2.29 29.60 4.09
C THR A 132 -2.18 30.98 3.45
N PRO A 133 -3.29 31.72 3.21
CA PRO A 133 -3.17 33.15 3.00
C PRO A 133 -2.61 33.79 4.27
N ASN A 134 -1.57 34.60 4.10
CA ASN A 134 -0.98 35.43 5.16
C ASN A 134 -2.11 36.08 5.99
N LYS A 135 -2.29 35.64 7.23
CA LYS A 135 -3.02 36.43 8.21
C LYS A 135 -2.16 37.65 8.53
N THR A 136 -2.67 38.79 8.12
CA THR A 136 -2.16 40.15 8.38
C THR A 136 -2.23 40.46 9.87
#